data_AF-A0A3A9BXE8-F1
#
_entry.id   AF-A0A3A9BXE8-F1
#
_cell.length_a   1.000
_cell.length_b   1.000
_cell.length_c   1.000
_cell.angle_alpha   90.00
_cell.angle_beta   90.00
_cell.angle_gamma   90.00
#
_symmetry.space_group_name_H-M   'P 1'
#
loop_
_entity.id
_entity.type
_entity.pdbx_description
1 polymer ?
#
loop_
_entity_poly.entity_id
_entity_poly.type
_entity_poly.pdbx_seq_one_letter_code
_entity_poly.pdbx_strand_id
1 'polypeptide(L)'
;MKRDKFKKMRLWLETLKPAKAEDCALLLKGLTMETSETSNFSMESVEQKKRELKNGILSVEMEARGIRTDDKRLAHLKTGRQAEILDYNYFKSRMPEMVITDIQAEVFDFRKSRVVPFAVKRLEFSFGNGKKVDMTDRVSVLSLDRLAG
;
A
#
# COMPACT_ATOMS: atom_id res chain seq x y z
N MET A 1 12.23 4.52 -23.50
CA MET A 1 12.57 3.50 -22.48
C MET A 1 11.83 3.80 -21.19
N LYS A 2 10.98 2.87 -20.72
CA LYS A 2 10.02 3.05 -19.60
C LYS A 2 9.91 1.79 -18.71
N ARG A 3 10.92 0.90 -18.74
CA ARG A 3 10.75 -0.48 -18.29
C ARG A 3 10.85 -0.66 -16.77
N ASP A 4 11.53 0.18 -16.00
CA ASP A 4 11.88 -0.21 -14.61
C ASP A 4 11.08 0.50 -13.50
N LYS A 5 10.04 1.23 -13.87
CA LYS A 5 9.29 2.16 -13.00
C LYS A 5 8.35 1.44 -12.04
N PHE A 6 8.09 2.01 -10.87
CA PHE A 6 7.05 1.54 -9.94
C PHE A 6 5.69 1.57 -10.64
N LYS A 7 5.06 0.41 -10.80
CA LYS A 7 3.83 0.25 -11.56
C LYS A 7 2.62 -0.04 -10.71
N LYS A 8 2.83 -0.79 -9.64
CA LYS A 8 1.75 -1.46 -8.95
C LYS A 8 2.17 -1.76 -7.53
N MET A 9 1.28 -1.48 -6.59
CA MET A 9 1.40 -1.91 -5.21
C MET A 9 0.34 -2.97 -4.94
N ARG A 10 0.70 -4.00 -4.20
CA ARG A 10 -0.25 -4.97 -3.66
C ARG A 10 -0.20 -4.98 -2.16
N LEU A 11 -1.37 -4.87 -1.55
CA LEU A 11 -1.57 -4.91 -0.11
C LEU A 11 -2.50 -6.08 0.21
N TRP A 12 -2.03 -7.00 1.05
CA TRP A 12 -2.85 -8.07 1.60
C TRP A 12 -3.14 -7.78 3.05
N LEU A 13 -4.42 -7.81 3.40
CA LEU A 13 -4.94 -7.56 4.74
C LEU A 13 -5.77 -8.74 5.20
N GLU A 14 -5.78 -8.98 6.49
CA GLU A 14 -6.78 -9.83 7.14
C GLU A 14 -7.40 -9.07 8.30
N THR A 15 -8.73 -9.06 8.35
CA THR A 15 -9.46 -8.52 9.49
C THR A 15 -9.08 -9.25 10.79
N LEU A 16 -9.09 -8.53 11.91
CA LEU A 16 -8.86 -9.10 13.24
C LEU A 16 -10.15 -9.63 13.89
N LYS A 17 -11.30 -9.30 13.30
CA LYS A 17 -12.63 -9.71 13.75
C LYS A 17 -13.43 -10.19 12.55
N PRO A 18 -14.38 -11.14 12.73
CA PRO A 18 -15.21 -11.61 11.63
C PRO A 18 -15.97 -10.49 10.93
N ALA A 19 -15.93 -10.52 9.60
CA ALA A 19 -16.54 -9.53 8.72
C ALA A 19 -16.98 -10.20 7.42
N LYS A 20 -18.14 -9.80 6.92
CA LYS A 20 -18.71 -10.34 5.68
C LYS A 20 -18.26 -9.51 4.49
N ALA A 21 -17.87 -10.15 3.41
CA ALA A 21 -17.38 -9.48 2.21
C ALA A 21 -18.43 -8.56 1.56
N GLU A 22 -19.71 -8.98 1.64
CA GLU A 22 -20.88 -8.25 1.11
C GLU A 22 -21.20 -6.96 1.89
N ASP A 23 -20.96 -6.97 3.21
CA ASP A 23 -21.27 -5.85 4.11
C ASP A 23 -20.14 -4.80 4.15
N CYS A 24 -18.95 -5.13 3.62
CA CYS A 24 -17.75 -4.32 3.78
C CYS A 24 -17.38 -3.48 2.55
N ALA A 25 -17.19 -2.18 2.74
CA ALA A 25 -16.35 -1.35 1.85
C ALA A 25 -14.87 -1.52 2.21
N LEU A 26 -14.03 -1.37 1.19
CA LEU A 26 -12.59 -1.39 1.32
C LEU A 26 -12.04 -0.18 0.59
N LEU A 27 -11.13 0.52 1.26
CA LEU A 27 -10.53 1.72 0.74
C LEU A 27 -9.02 1.60 0.89
N LEU A 28 -8.30 2.08 -0.12
CA LEU A 28 -6.85 2.28 -0.10
C LEU A 28 -6.56 3.57 -0.86
N LYS A 29 -6.13 4.59 -0.14
CA LYS A 29 -5.87 5.94 -0.71
C LYS A 29 -4.39 6.18 -0.98
N GLY A 30 -3.52 5.65 -0.12
CA GLY A 30 -2.11 5.97 -0.17
C GLY A 30 -1.27 5.27 0.89
N LEU A 31 0.01 5.62 0.91
CA LEU A 31 0.94 5.23 1.95
C LEU A 31 1.93 6.36 2.20
N THR A 32 2.47 6.42 3.41
CA THR A 32 3.59 7.28 3.76
C THR A 32 4.83 6.43 3.98
N MET A 33 5.91 6.82 3.31
CA MET A 33 7.21 6.19 3.40
C MET A 33 8.21 7.18 3.94
N GLU A 34 9.01 6.74 4.91
CA GLU A 34 10.10 7.51 5.48
C GLU A 34 11.44 6.89 5.11
N THR A 35 12.37 7.78 4.78
CA THR A 35 13.80 7.54 4.56
C THR A 35 14.56 8.66 5.29
N SER A 36 15.57 9.26 4.66
CA SER A 36 16.08 10.59 5.03
C SER A 36 15.03 11.70 4.90
N GLU A 37 13.98 11.49 4.12
CA GLU A 37 12.83 12.39 4.01
C GLU A 37 11.52 11.58 3.93
N THR A 38 10.41 12.25 4.22
CA THR A 38 9.05 11.68 4.09
C THR A 38 8.55 11.85 2.66
N SER A 39 8.01 10.77 2.10
CA SER A 39 7.32 10.76 0.80
C SER A 39 5.92 10.18 0.96
N ASN A 40 4.89 10.89 0.48
CA ASN A 40 3.55 10.35 0.41
C ASN A 40 3.31 9.80 -0.99
N PHE A 41 2.62 8.68 -1.06
CA PHE A 41 2.15 8.10 -2.31
C PHE A 41 0.64 8.05 -2.33
N SER A 42 0.05 8.49 -3.43
CA SER A 42 -1.38 8.34 -3.71
C SER A 42 -1.62 7.35 -4.84
N MET A 43 -2.79 6.72 -4.78
CA MET A 43 -3.20 5.66 -5.72
C MET A 43 -4.35 6.18 -6.58
N GLU A 44 -4.24 6.12 -7.90
CA GLU A 44 -5.32 6.54 -8.81
C GLU A 44 -6.43 5.50 -8.89
N SER A 45 -6.08 4.22 -8.92
CA SER A 45 -7.05 3.12 -9.03
C SER A 45 -6.65 1.94 -8.17
N VAL A 46 -7.66 1.25 -7.62
CA VAL A 46 -7.49 0.09 -6.74
C VAL A 46 -8.47 -1.00 -7.16
N GLU A 47 -7.93 -2.13 -7.58
CA GLU A 47 -8.70 -3.38 -7.75
C GLU A 47 -8.64 -4.18 -6.44
N GLN A 48 -9.70 -4.92 -6.14
CA GLN A 48 -9.82 -5.63 -4.86
C GLN A 48 -10.33 -7.04 -5.06
N LYS A 49 -9.80 -7.98 -4.29
CA LYS A 49 -10.29 -9.36 -4.19
C LYS A 49 -10.54 -9.68 -2.73
N LYS A 50 -11.74 -10.16 -2.44
CA LYS A 50 -12.18 -10.51 -1.09
C LYS A 50 -12.32 -12.02 -0.99
N ARG A 51 -11.93 -12.58 0.14
CA ARG A 51 -12.10 -13.99 0.46
C ARG A 51 -12.44 -14.15 1.93
N GLU A 52 -13.55 -14.80 2.22
CA GLU A 52 -13.89 -15.21 3.58
C GLU A 52 -13.15 -16.50 3.94
N LEU A 53 -12.46 -16.48 5.08
CA LEU A 53 -11.76 -17.63 5.64
C LEU A 53 -12.70 -18.47 6.50
N LYS A 54 -12.31 -19.71 6.81
CA LYS A 54 -13.17 -20.68 7.56
C LYS A 54 -13.63 -20.17 8.93
N ASN A 55 -12.90 -19.24 9.54
CA ASN A 55 -13.20 -18.62 10.84
C ASN A 55 -14.01 -17.31 10.72
N GLY A 56 -14.53 -16.99 9.54
CA GLY A 56 -15.28 -15.76 9.27
C GLY A 56 -14.40 -14.51 9.12
N ILE A 57 -13.07 -14.66 9.16
CA ILE A 57 -12.13 -13.57 8.90
C ILE A 57 -12.15 -13.24 7.42
N LEU A 58 -12.27 -11.95 7.12
CA LEU A 58 -12.14 -11.44 5.76
C LEU A 58 -10.67 -11.25 5.42
N SER A 59 -10.21 -11.93 4.37
CA SER A 59 -8.93 -11.70 3.70
C SER A 59 -9.16 -10.85 2.45
N VAL A 60 -8.30 -9.86 2.27
CA VAL A 60 -8.43 -8.85 1.22
C VAL A 60 -7.10 -8.68 0.53
N GLU A 61 -7.10 -8.78 -0.80
CA GLU A 61 -6.01 -8.33 -1.65
C GLU A 61 -6.44 -7.05 -2.36
N MET A 62 -5.67 -5.98 -2.21
CA MET A 62 -5.85 -4.73 -2.95
C MET A 62 -4.66 -4.50 -3.88
N GLU A 63 -4.94 -4.28 -5.16
CA GLU A 63 -3.96 -3.97 -6.18
C GLU A 63 -4.13 -2.52 -6.64
N ALA A 64 -3.20 -1.66 -6.23
CA ALA A 64 -3.19 -0.25 -6.56
C ALA A 64 -2.31 0.05 -7.80
N ARG A 65 -2.77 0.95 -8.67
CA ARG A 65 -2.09 1.44 -9.88
C ARG A 65 -2.20 2.96 -9.99
N GLY A 66 -1.45 3.53 -10.94
CA GLY A 66 -1.37 4.98 -11.16
C GLY A 66 -0.77 5.69 -9.94
N ILE A 67 0.32 5.14 -9.43
CA ILE A 67 0.96 5.59 -8.19
C ILE A 67 1.65 6.93 -8.45
N ARG A 68 1.31 7.94 -7.66
CA ARG A 68 1.92 9.28 -7.69
C ARG A 68 2.58 9.57 -6.36
N THR A 69 3.60 10.44 -6.37
CA THR A 69 4.26 10.90 -5.14
C THR A 69 4.39 12.41 -5.13
N ASP A 70 4.32 12.98 -3.93
CA ASP A 70 4.51 14.41 -3.65
C ASP A 70 5.95 14.77 -3.27
N ASP A 71 6.90 13.83 -3.41
CA ASP A 71 8.31 14.07 -3.09
C ASP A 71 8.82 15.35 -3.78
N LYS A 72 9.15 16.37 -2.96
CA LYS A 72 9.55 17.70 -3.43
C LYS A 72 10.86 17.67 -4.21
N ARG A 73 11.73 16.68 -3.98
CA ARG A 73 12.91 16.44 -4.81
C ARG A 73 12.54 16.02 -6.22
N LEU A 74 11.31 15.56 -6.44
CA LEU A 74 10.79 15.21 -7.75
C LEU A 74 9.91 16.32 -8.34
N ALA A 75 9.57 17.37 -7.58
CA ALA A 75 8.70 18.44 -8.05
C ALA A 75 9.27 19.21 -9.25
N HIS A 76 10.60 19.34 -9.33
CA HIS A 76 11.28 20.01 -10.45
C HIS A 76 11.41 19.13 -11.71
N LEU A 77 11.07 17.85 -11.61
CA LEU A 77 11.13 16.91 -12.72
C LEU A 77 9.79 16.91 -13.46
N LYS A 78 9.82 17.04 -14.80
CA LYS A 78 8.63 16.82 -15.64
C LYS A 78 8.07 15.42 -15.32
N THR A 79 6.75 15.21 -15.43
CA THR A 79 6.04 13.97 -15.06
C THR A 79 6.69 12.68 -15.60
N GLY A 80 7.34 12.75 -16.77
CA GLY A 80 8.13 11.65 -17.35
C GLY A 80 9.39 11.26 -16.56
N ARG A 81 10.08 12.23 -15.94
CA ARG A 81 11.29 12.07 -15.11
C ARG A 81 10.98 11.76 -13.65
N GLN A 82 9.87 12.24 -13.09
CA GLN A 82 9.40 11.80 -11.75
C GLN A 82 9.26 10.28 -11.70
N ALA A 83 8.71 9.71 -12.77
CA ALA A 83 8.56 8.27 -12.90
C ALA A 83 9.89 7.53 -13.18
N GLU A 84 10.98 8.21 -13.56
CA GLU A 84 12.34 7.60 -13.61
C GLU A 84 12.95 7.44 -12.21
N ILE A 85 12.58 8.29 -11.24
CA ILE A 85 13.18 8.22 -9.90
C ILE A 85 12.49 7.17 -9.02
N LEU A 86 11.29 6.70 -9.36
CA LEU A 86 10.69 5.53 -8.71
C LEU A 86 11.02 4.23 -9.45
N ASP A 87 12.23 4.10 -10.01
CA ASP A 87 12.67 2.85 -10.59
C ASP A 87 13.13 1.84 -9.53
N TYR A 88 13.24 0.57 -9.93
CA TYR A 88 13.64 -0.49 -9.02
C TYR A 88 14.99 -0.22 -8.32
N ASN A 89 15.96 0.39 -9.01
CA ASN A 89 17.29 0.59 -8.45
C ASN A 89 17.29 1.70 -7.39
N TYR A 90 16.48 2.74 -7.59
CA TYR A 90 16.23 3.77 -6.59
C TYR A 90 15.66 3.18 -5.30
N PHE A 91 14.63 2.31 -5.42
CA PHE A 91 14.06 1.64 -4.26
C PHE A 91 15.08 0.73 -3.59
N LYS A 92 15.81 -0.07 -4.38
CA LYS A 92 16.79 -1.01 -3.85
C LYS A 92 17.93 -0.32 -3.08
N SER A 93 18.44 0.82 -3.57
CA SER A 93 19.56 1.51 -2.91
C SER A 93 19.21 2.12 -1.57
N ARG A 94 17.93 2.49 -1.36
CA ARG A 94 17.42 3.10 -0.12
C ARG A 94 16.62 2.14 0.74
N MET A 95 16.37 0.92 0.27
CA MET A 95 15.63 -0.09 1.01
C MET A 95 16.12 -0.33 2.46
N PRO A 96 17.44 -0.29 2.77
CA PRO A 96 17.90 -0.48 4.14
C PRO A 96 17.34 0.53 5.15
N GLU A 97 17.14 1.77 4.72
CA GLU A 97 16.67 2.92 5.52
C GLU A 97 15.17 3.20 5.34
N MET A 98 14.48 2.50 4.43
CA MET A 98 13.06 2.69 4.16
C MET A 98 12.18 2.07 5.25
N VAL A 99 11.23 2.87 5.74
CA VAL A 99 10.16 2.44 6.65
C VAL A 99 8.82 2.94 6.10
N ILE A 100 7.82 2.08 6.10
CA ILE A 100 6.43 2.47 5.80
C ILE A 100 5.80 2.87 7.13
N THR A 101 5.52 4.17 7.29
CA THR A 101 5.03 4.75 8.55
C THR A 101 3.53 4.98 8.55
N ASP A 102 2.88 4.91 7.39
CA ASP A 102 1.42 4.90 7.31
C ASP A 102 0.94 4.15 6.07
N ILE A 103 -0.18 3.45 6.20
CA ILE A 103 -0.93 2.86 5.07
C ILE A 103 -2.36 3.33 5.22
N GLN A 104 -2.80 4.22 4.33
CA GLN A 104 -4.14 4.79 4.35
C GLN A 104 -5.13 3.79 3.74
N ALA A 105 -5.43 2.75 4.51
CA ALA A 105 -6.38 1.70 4.15
C ALA A 105 -7.46 1.55 5.22
N GLU A 106 -8.68 1.23 4.79
CA GLU A 106 -9.83 1.06 5.67
C GLU A 106 -10.69 -0.13 5.23
N VAL A 107 -11.19 -0.88 6.21
CA VAL A 107 -12.25 -1.89 6.02
C VAL A 107 -13.46 -1.40 6.82
N PHE A 108 -14.54 -1.01 6.15
CA PHE A 108 -15.72 -0.47 6.82
C PHE A 108 -16.92 -1.41 6.63
N ASP A 109 -17.47 -1.92 7.73
CA ASP A 109 -18.67 -2.75 7.75
C ASP A 109 -19.91 -1.83 7.86
N PHE A 110 -20.64 -1.67 6.76
CA PHE A 110 -21.83 -0.80 6.71
C PHE A 110 -22.98 -1.32 7.54
N ARG A 111 -23.13 -2.65 7.62
CA ARG A 111 -24.21 -3.27 8.37
C ARG A 111 -24.06 -3.01 9.86
N LYS A 112 -22.82 -2.99 10.36
CA LYS A 112 -22.50 -2.68 11.76
C LYS A 112 -22.06 -1.24 11.99
N SER A 113 -22.01 -0.43 10.93
CA SER A 113 -21.57 0.96 10.93
C SER A 113 -20.25 1.16 11.70
N ARG A 114 -19.22 0.38 11.35
CA ARG A 114 -17.94 0.42 12.07
C ARG A 114 -16.76 0.11 11.16
N VAL A 115 -15.60 0.66 11.52
CA VAL A 115 -14.31 0.21 11.00
C VAL A 115 -14.00 -1.18 11.58
N VAL A 116 -13.57 -2.10 10.71
CA VAL A 116 -13.12 -3.43 11.08
C VAL A 116 -11.59 -3.38 11.18
N PRO A 117 -11.02 -3.60 12.37
CA PRO A 117 -9.57 -3.60 12.52
C PRO A 117 -8.97 -4.73 11.70
N PHE A 118 -7.78 -4.52 11.14
CA PHE A 118 -7.09 -5.50 10.30
C PHE A 118 -5.60 -5.51 10.56
N ALA A 119 -4.95 -6.61 10.20
CA ALA A 119 -3.51 -6.74 10.14
C ALA A 119 -3.05 -6.75 8.68
N VAL A 120 -1.95 -6.05 8.40
CA VAL A 120 -1.23 -6.17 7.14
C VAL A 120 -0.52 -7.52 7.13
N LYS A 121 -0.83 -8.34 6.13
CA LYS A 121 -0.17 -9.64 5.91
C LYS A 121 0.96 -9.55 4.91
N ARG A 122 0.81 -8.69 3.91
CA ARG A 122 1.85 -8.49 2.91
C ARG A 122 1.75 -7.13 2.23
N LEU A 123 2.88 -6.51 1.95
CA LEU A 123 3.00 -5.32 1.13
C LEU A 123 4.06 -5.57 0.05
N GLU A 124 3.66 -5.56 -1.23
CA GLU A 124 4.56 -5.82 -2.36
C GLU A 124 4.55 -4.64 -3.35
N PHE A 125 5.72 -4.14 -3.71
CA PHE A 125 5.91 -3.18 -4.80
C PHE A 125 6.35 -3.89 -6.06
N SER A 126 5.64 -3.67 -7.16
CA SER A 126 5.90 -4.27 -8.48
C SER A 126 6.34 -3.21 -9.49
N PHE A 127 7.41 -3.53 -10.22
CA PHE A 127 8.05 -2.65 -11.18
C PHE A 127 7.80 -3.13 -12.61
N GLY A 128 7.87 -2.21 -13.58
CA GLY A 128 7.55 -2.52 -14.99
C GLY A 128 8.46 -3.57 -15.64
N ASN A 129 9.59 -3.89 -15.02
CA ASN A 129 10.58 -4.86 -15.47
C ASN A 129 10.31 -6.27 -14.89
N GLY A 130 9.18 -6.44 -14.20
CA GLY A 130 8.78 -7.68 -13.56
C GLY A 130 9.39 -7.89 -12.18
N LYS A 131 10.32 -7.04 -11.73
CA LYS A 131 10.89 -7.13 -10.39
C LYS A 131 9.85 -6.73 -9.35
N LYS A 132 10.00 -7.34 -8.17
CA LYS A 132 9.15 -7.13 -7.01
C LYS A 132 10.01 -6.87 -5.79
N VAL A 133 9.51 -6.04 -4.89
CA VAL A 133 10.11 -5.76 -3.59
C VAL A 133 9.06 -6.04 -2.53
N ASP A 134 9.40 -6.89 -1.58
CA ASP A 134 8.56 -7.13 -0.40
C ASP A 134 8.91 -6.09 0.68
N MET A 135 7.90 -5.35 1.11
CA MET A 135 8.00 -4.27 2.09
C MET A 135 7.31 -4.62 3.40
N THR A 136 6.87 -5.87 3.57
CA THR A 136 6.07 -6.29 4.73
C THR A 136 6.80 -6.04 6.05
N ASP A 137 8.06 -6.46 6.14
CA ASP A 137 8.89 -6.27 7.36
C ASP A 137 9.34 -4.82 7.57
N ARG A 138 8.94 -3.91 6.68
CA ARG A 138 9.25 -2.47 6.75
C ARG A 138 8.04 -1.64 7.17
N VAL A 139 6.89 -2.26 7.40
CA VAL A 139 5.73 -1.58 7.98
C VAL A 139 5.98 -1.38 9.47
N SER A 140 6.02 -0.12 9.90
CA SER A 140 6.24 0.23 11.31
C SER A 140 5.08 -0.27 12.17
N VAL A 141 5.39 -0.74 13.37
CA VAL A 141 4.41 -1.19 14.37
C VAL A 141 3.47 -0.05 14.79
N LEU A 142 3.96 1.20 14.79
CA LEU A 142 3.15 2.39 15.10
C LEU A 142 2.05 2.67 14.05
N SER A 143 2.25 2.22 12.81
CA SER A 143 1.27 2.32 11.72
C SER A 143 0.14 1.31 11.88
N LEU A 144 0.42 0.16 12.51
CA LEU A 144 -0.58 -0.87 12.78
C LEU A 144 -1.53 -0.45 13.91
N ASP A 145 -1.04 0.27 14.91
CA ASP A 145 -1.88 0.79 16.01
C ASP A 145 -2.91 1.83 15.52
N ARG A 146 -2.60 2.62 14.49
CA ARG A 146 -3.56 3.54 13.85
C ARG A 146 -4.62 2.83 13.00
N LEU A 147 -4.38 1.59 12.59
CA LEU A 147 -5.36 0.75 11.88
C LEU A 147 -6.25 -0.07 12.83
N ALA A 148 -5.91 -0.09 14.11
CA ALA A 148 -6.64 -0.79 15.16
C ALA A 148 -7.61 0.11 15.97
N GLY A 149 -7.55 1.43 15.75
CA GLY A 149 -8.36 2.45 16.43
C GLY A 149 -9.64 2.83 15.70
#